data_AF-A0A7S4DGJ8-F1
#
_entry.id   AF-A0A7S4DGJ8-F1
#
_cell.length_a   1.000
_cell.length_b   1.000
_cell.length_c   1.000
_cell.angle_alpha   90.00
_cell.angle_beta   90.00
_cell.angle_gamma   90.00
#
_symmetry.space_group_name_H-M   'P 1'
#
loop_
_entity.id
_entity.type
_entity.pdbx_description
1 polymer ?
#
loop_
_entity_poly.entity_id
_entity_poly.type
_entity_poly.pdbx_seq_one_letter_code
_entity_poly.pdbx_strand_id
1 'polypeptide(L)'
;SNAVVMPTYGNHEADPVLKENINTWKARFSVPEGSNHSSHYAFTVGRVRFVSILTGSSHHLSPMTDESFVWLEEELKASTSNPDIKWVIPFYHVSPFSNGHSHPSNIPVREKLGALLEKYNIRVVLNGHDQNYERTLPVQVVQTDAYEWDFDAKGDWNVLSDELDCYDSDTKGIVYVKTSPGGKLSNIGKAFSYFTEEEAPSYTAVREDGHHHILKVKVSDDYNDLTFQCWGIPSDASQEVKLIDEFRYSLGDTCSAAGHARHYRRLQNPDKTQQAVLEP
;
A
#
# COMPACT_ATOMS: atom_id res chain seq x y z
N SER A 1 -16.19 -8.89 19.95
CA SER A 1 -16.11 -7.60 19.24
C SER A 1 -17.13 -7.60 18.10
N ASN A 2 -17.58 -6.44 17.62
CA ASN A 2 -18.58 -6.30 16.54
C ASN A 2 -17.96 -5.90 15.19
N ALA A 3 -16.64 -6.02 15.03
CA ALA A 3 -15.91 -5.67 13.81
C ALA A 3 -15.26 -6.92 13.21
N VAL A 4 -15.38 -7.09 11.90
CA VAL A 4 -14.75 -8.17 11.14
C VAL A 4 -13.31 -7.78 10.82
N VAL A 5 -12.38 -8.73 10.97
CA VAL A 5 -10.96 -8.55 10.65
C VAL A 5 -10.60 -9.49 9.51
N MET A 6 -10.10 -8.93 8.41
CA MET A 6 -9.62 -9.67 7.23
C MET A 6 -8.11 -9.41 7.08
N PRO A 7 -7.24 -10.34 7.54
CA PRO A 7 -5.79 -10.12 7.55
C PRO A 7 -5.16 -10.39 6.18
N THR A 8 -4.11 -9.65 5.84
CA THR A 8 -3.08 -10.14 4.93
C THR A 8 -1.89 -10.59 5.78
N TYR A 9 -1.12 -11.54 5.28
CA TYR A 9 0.00 -12.12 6.02
C TYR A 9 1.31 -11.50 5.53
N GLY A 10 2.17 -11.13 6.47
CA GLY A 10 3.48 -10.56 6.18
C GLY A 10 4.62 -11.49 6.53
N ASN A 11 5.84 -10.94 6.51
CA ASN A 11 7.04 -11.68 6.87
C ASN A 11 7.01 -12.18 8.32
N HIS A 12 6.34 -11.47 9.23
CA HIS A 12 6.18 -11.90 10.62
C HIS A 12 5.15 -13.02 10.83
N GLU A 13 4.42 -13.39 9.79
CA GLU A 13 3.51 -14.53 9.83
C GLU A 13 4.09 -15.71 9.05
N ALA A 14 4.92 -15.46 8.03
CA ALA A 14 5.24 -16.46 7.02
C ALA A 14 6.74 -16.71 6.78
N ASP A 15 7.66 -15.86 7.26
CA ASP A 15 9.10 -16.01 6.97
C ASP A 15 9.76 -17.08 7.85
N PRO A 16 10.28 -18.18 7.27
CA PRO A 16 10.94 -19.24 8.03
C PRO A 16 12.25 -18.78 8.71
N VAL A 17 12.91 -17.73 8.21
CA VAL A 17 14.11 -17.16 8.85
C VAL A 17 13.76 -16.54 10.19
N LEU A 18 12.57 -15.98 10.31
CA LEU A 18 12.02 -15.49 11.58
C LEU A 18 11.46 -16.62 12.45
N LYS A 19 11.56 -17.87 12.01
CA LYS A 19 10.94 -19.06 12.63
C LYS A 19 9.42 -18.93 12.76
N GLU A 20 8.81 -18.16 11.85
CA GLU A 20 7.38 -17.95 11.80
C GLU A 20 6.71 -19.03 10.94
N ASN A 21 5.42 -19.27 11.20
CA ASN A 21 4.64 -20.25 10.46
C ASN A 21 3.23 -19.72 10.22
N ILE A 22 2.91 -19.52 8.94
CA ILE A 22 1.65 -18.92 8.51
C ILE A 22 0.44 -19.73 8.98
N ASN A 23 0.58 -21.05 9.17
CA ASN A 23 -0.51 -21.90 9.62
C ASN A 23 -0.94 -21.59 11.07
N THR A 24 -0.02 -21.12 11.92
CA THR A 24 -0.34 -20.66 13.28
C THR A 24 -1.30 -19.48 13.26
N TRP A 25 -1.13 -18.59 12.29
CA TRP A 25 -1.94 -17.39 12.10
C TRP A 25 -3.26 -17.68 11.39
N LYS A 26 -3.22 -18.51 10.33
CA LYS A 26 -4.42 -18.95 9.59
C LYS A 26 -5.43 -19.68 10.49
N ALA A 27 -4.96 -20.41 11.50
CA ALA A 27 -5.85 -21.06 12.46
C ALA A 27 -6.65 -20.07 13.36
N ARG A 28 -6.27 -18.79 13.38
CA ARG A 28 -6.89 -17.75 14.24
C ARG A 28 -7.84 -16.82 13.49
N PHE A 29 -7.76 -16.81 12.16
CA PHE A 29 -8.56 -15.92 11.32
C PHE A 29 -9.37 -16.74 10.32
N SER A 30 -10.69 -16.63 10.39
CA SER A 30 -11.58 -17.17 9.37
C SER A 30 -11.63 -16.20 8.19
N VAL A 31 -11.07 -16.61 7.07
CA VAL A 31 -11.10 -15.87 5.79
C VAL A 31 -11.87 -16.69 4.74
N PRO A 32 -12.41 -16.06 3.68
CA PRO A 32 -12.99 -16.79 2.57
C PRO A 32 -12.05 -17.81 1.92
N GLU A 33 -12.63 -18.76 1.19
CA GLU A 33 -11.87 -19.67 0.35
C GLU A 33 -11.14 -18.91 -0.77
N GLY A 34 -9.93 -19.37 -1.09
CA GLY A 34 -9.10 -18.81 -2.15
C GLY A 34 -7.86 -19.66 -2.40
N SER A 35 -6.91 -19.14 -3.17
CA SER A 35 -5.72 -19.90 -3.59
C SER A 35 -4.72 -20.13 -2.45
N ASN A 36 -3.90 -21.17 -2.57
CA ASN A 36 -2.86 -21.55 -1.62
C ASN A 36 -3.41 -21.68 -0.19
N HIS A 37 -4.47 -22.49 -0.05
CA HIS A 37 -5.19 -22.69 1.21
C HIS A 37 -5.69 -21.37 1.83
N SER A 38 -6.25 -20.46 1.02
CA SER A 38 -6.69 -19.11 1.43
C SER A 38 -5.59 -18.19 1.97
N SER A 39 -4.33 -18.40 1.57
CA SER A 39 -3.28 -17.38 1.77
C SER A 39 -3.50 -16.20 0.82
N HIS A 40 -4.16 -16.43 -0.32
CA HIS A 40 -4.75 -15.41 -1.17
C HIS A 40 -6.26 -15.61 -1.14
N TYR A 41 -7.02 -14.53 -0.98
CA TYR A 41 -8.48 -14.61 -0.93
C TYR A 41 -9.09 -13.25 -1.28
N ALA A 42 -10.38 -13.22 -1.56
CA ALA A 42 -11.09 -11.98 -1.84
C ALA A 42 -12.45 -11.97 -1.15
N PHE A 43 -12.89 -10.77 -0.74
CA PHE A 43 -14.19 -10.55 -0.12
C PHE A 43 -14.80 -9.24 -0.62
N THR A 44 -16.11 -9.08 -0.42
CA THR A 44 -16.84 -7.91 -0.88
C THR A 44 -17.57 -7.26 0.28
N VAL A 45 -17.46 -5.94 0.40
CA VAL A 45 -18.26 -5.12 1.32
C VAL A 45 -19.00 -4.08 0.50
N GLY A 46 -20.32 -4.19 0.44
CA GLY A 46 -21.13 -3.39 -0.49
C GLY A 46 -20.70 -3.64 -1.94
N ARG A 47 -20.23 -2.60 -2.65
CA ARG A 47 -19.74 -2.69 -4.04
C ARG A 47 -18.22 -2.57 -4.15
N VAL A 48 -17.49 -2.84 -3.07
CA VAL A 48 -16.02 -2.81 -3.02
C VAL A 48 -15.50 -4.23 -2.84
N ARG A 49 -14.75 -4.73 -3.82
CA ARG A 49 -14.01 -5.99 -3.76
C ARG A 49 -12.63 -5.74 -3.17
N PHE A 50 -12.31 -6.41 -2.09
CA PHE A 50 -10.98 -6.45 -1.51
C PHE A 50 -10.29 -7.77 -1.89
N VAL A 51 -9.04 -7.69 -2.32
CA VAL A 51 -8.25 -8.87 -2.73
C VAL A 51 -6.98 -8.93 -1.89
N SER A 52 -6.91 -9.89 -0.96
CA SER A 52 -5.72 -10.14 -0.16
C SER A 52 -4.72 -10.95 -0.97
N ILE A 53 -3.49 -10.45 -1.08
CA ILE A 53 -2.41 -11.12 -1.80
C ILE A 53 -1.28 -11.38 -0.81
N LEU A 54 -0.85 -12.64 -0.67
CA LEU A 54 0.39 -12.97 0.00
C LEU A 54 1.56 -12.58 -0.92
N THR A 55 2.09 -11.38 -0.71
CA THR A 55 3.43 -11.03 -1.19
C THR A 55 4.44 -11.57 -0.19
N GLY A 56 5.58 -12.06 -0.67
CA GLY A 56 6.55 -12.79 0.17
C GLY A 56 7.19 -11.96 1.29
N SER A 57 8.48 -12.20 1.59
CA SER A 57 9.27 -11.41 2.52
C SER A 57 10.43 -10.79 1.76
N SER A 58 11.04 -9.76 2.35
CA SER A 58 12.24 -9.11 1.81
C SER A 58 13.44 -10.05 1.65
N HIS A 59 13.41 -11.24 2.25
CA HIS A 59 14.56 -12.16 2.28
C HIS A 59 14.22 -13.55 1.74
N HIS A 60 13.11 -14.16 2.16
CA HIS A 60 12.72 -15.52 1.79
C HIS A 60 11.21 -15.73 1.97
N LEU A 61 10.43 -15.49 0.93
CA LEU A 61 9.20 -16.26 0.70
C LEU A 61 9.10 -16.50 -0.79
N SER A 62 8.76 -17.74 -1.13
CA SER A 62 8.59 -18.18 -2.51
C SER A 62 7.69 -17.18 -3.26
N PRO A 63 8.08 -16.74 -4.47
CA PRO A 63 7.21 -15.92 -5.30
C PRO A 63 5.84 -16.59 -5.40
N MET A 64 4.79 -15.77 -5.45
CA MET A 64 3.44 -16.21 -5.72
C MET A 64 3.48 -17.30 -6.80
N THR A 65 2.98 -18.49 -6.46
CA THR A 65 3.04 -19.65 -7.34
C THR A 65 2.29 -19.34 -8.63
N ASP A 66 2.60 -20.06 -9.71
CA ASP A 66 1.88 -19.86 -10.98
C ASP A 66 0.38 -20.10 -10.81
N GLU A 67 -0.01 -21.09 -10.01
CA GLU A 67 -1.41 -21.34 -9.66
C GLU A 67 -2.06 -20.14 -8.94
N SER A 68 -1.37 -19.54 -7.95
CA SER A 68 -1.89 -18.36 -7.26
C SER A 68 -1.89 -17.11 -8.14
N PHE A 69 -0.96 -17.00 -9.10
CA PHE A 69 -0.95 -15.92 -10.08
C PHE A 69 -2.12 -16.06 -11.05
N VAL A 70 -2.39 -17.27 -11.58
CA VAL A 70 -3.55 -17.55 -12.43
C VAL A 70 -4.84 -17.26 -11.69
N TRP A 71 -4.97 -17.74 -10.44
CA TRP A 71 -6.13 -17.43 -9.61
C TRP A 71 -6.34 -15.93 -9.43
N LEU A 72 -5.26 -15.17 -9.16
CA LEU A 72 -5.34 -13.73 -8.99
C LEU A 72 -5.79 -13.04 -10.28
N GLU A 73 -5.26 -13.44 -11.43
CA GLU A 73 -5.67 -12.91 -12.72
C GLU A 73 -7.16 -13.17 -13.02
N GLU A 74 -7.64 -14.39 -12.74
CA GLU A 74 -9.05 -14.75 -12.87
C GLU A 74 -9.94 -13.94 -11.92
N GLU A 75 -9.50 -13.76 -10.67
CA GLU A 75 -10.19 -13.00 -9.64
C GLU A 75 -10.32 -11.51 -10.02
N LEU A 76 -9.24 -10.90 -10.49
CA LEU A 76 -9.24 -9.52 -10.97
C LEU A 76 -10.15 -9.37 -12.19
N LYS A 77 -10.07 -10.29 -13.16
CA LYS A 77 -10.95 -10.30 -14.34
C LYS A 77 -12.42 -10.40 -13.97
N ALA A 78 -12.77 -11.34 -13.09
CA ALA A 78 -14.15 -11.53 -12.63
C ALA A 78 -14.65 -10.30 -11.87
N SER A 79 -13.84 -9.73 -10.99
CA SER A 79 -14.21 -8.58 -10.17
C SER A 79 -14.40 -7.32 -10.99
N THR A 80 -13.49 -7.05 -11.93
CA THR A 80 -13.54 -5.83 -12.77
C THR A 80 -14.58 -5.89 -13.88
N SER A 81 -15.03 -7.08 -14.27
CA SER A 81 -16.13 -7.26 -15.24
C SER A 81 -17.50 -7.37 -14.58
N ASN A 82 -17.57 -7.46 -13.25
CA ASN A 82 -18.83 -7.57 -12.52
C ASN A 82 -19.47 -6.17 -12.33
N PRO A 83 -20.65 -5.90 -12.90
CA PRO A 83 -21.30 -4.59 -12.77
C PRO A 83 -21.71 -4.26 -11.34
N ASP A 84 -21.84 -5.23 -10.43
CA ASP A 84 -22.15 -4.99 -9.03
C ASP A 84 -20.94 -4.50 -8.23
N ILE A 85 -19.72 -4.68 -8.75
CA ILE A 85 -18.48 -4.20 -8.16
C ILE A 85 -18.07 -2.89 -8.83
N LYS A 86 -17.92 -1.84 -8.03
CA LYS A 86 -17.46 -0.52 -8.48
C LYS A 86 -15.97 -0.29 -8.23
N TRP A 87 -15.44 -0.92 -7.18
CA TRP A 87 -14.06 -0.76 -6.77
C TRP A 87 -13.42 -2.12 -6.50
N VAL A 88 -12.19 -2.29 -6.97
CA VAL A 88 -11.33 -3.42 -6.63
C VAL A 88 -10.09 -2.87 -5.94
N ILE A 89 -9.86 -3.27 -4.69
CA ILE A 89 -8.76 -2.80 -3.84
C ILE A 89 -7.92 -4.01 -3.42
N PRO A 90 -6.82 -4.28 -4.14
CA PRO A 90 -5.82 -5.23 -3.68
C PRO A 90 -5.13 -4.70 -2.42
N PHE A 91 -4.82 -5.62 -1.50
CA PHE A 91 -4.00 -5.31 -0.33
C PHE A 91 -3.02 -6.44 0.00
N TYR A 92 -1.81 -6.07 0.37
CA TYR A 92 -0.72 -7.02 0.64
C TYR A 92 0.39 -6.39 1.49
N HIS A 93 1.28 -7.21 2.02
CA HIS A 93 2.25 -6.73 3.01
C HIS A 93 3.42 -5.94 2.38
N VAL A 94 4.16 -6.56 1.46
CA VAL A 94 5.43 -6.00 0.92
C VAL A 94 5.17 -4.89 -0.09
N SER A 95 5.81 -3.74 0.13
CA SER A 95 5.60 -2.53 -0.66
C SER A 95 6.44 -2.48 -1.95
N PRO A 96 5.82 -2.30 -3.14
CA PRO A 96 6.54 -2.11 -4.40
C PRO A 96 7.19 -0.73 -4.51
N PHE A 97 6.65 0.26 -3.80
CA PHE A 97 7.17 1.62 -3.70
C PHE A 97 7.38 1.93 -2.21
N SER A 98 8.63 2.19 -1.84
CA SER A 98 9.06 2.49 -0.48
C SER A 98 10.45 3.14 -0.53
N ASN A 99 10.63 4.21 0.24
CA ASN A 99 11.87 4.95 0.42
C ASN A 99 12.40 4.88 1.87
N GLY A 100 11.78 4.07 2.73
CA GLY A 100 12.30 3.88 4.08
C GLY A 100 13.52 2.96 4.15
N HIS A 101 14.33 3.19 5.16
CA HIS A 101 15.59 2.51 5.39
C HIS A 101 15.43 1.03 5.77
N SER A 102 14.41 0.69 6.55
CA SER A 102 14.24 -0.68 7.06
C SER A 102 13.82 -1.66 5.97
N HIS A 103 12.87 -1.24 5.12
CA HIS A 103 12.40 -2.03 3.99
C HIS A 103 12.18 -1.13 2.76
N PRO A 104 13.16 -1.05 1.84
CA PRO A 104 13.04 -0.29 0.60
C PRO A 104 12.06 -0.96 -0.37
N SER A 105 11.86 -0.33 -1.53
CA SER A 105 11.01 -0.84 -2.60
C SER A 105 11.33 -2.28 -3.00
N ASN A 106 10.30 -3.11 -3.16
CA ASN A 106 10.45 -4.46 -3.70
C ASN A 106 10.15 -4.48 -5.21
N ILE A 107 11.21 -4.51 -6.03
CA ILE A 107 11.10 -4.46 -7.50
C ILE A 107 10.40 -5.68 -8.09
N PRO A 108 10.68 -6.93 -7.67
CA PRO A 108 9.96 -8.09 -8.17
C PRO A 108 8.44 -8.02 -7.95
N VAL A 109 8.01 -7.52 -6.78
CA VAL A 109 6.58 -7.27 -6.51
C VAL A 109 6.05 -6.15 -7.40
N ARG A 110 6.81 -5.05 -7.56
CA ARG A 110 6.44 -3.93 -8.42
C ARG A 110 6.19 -4.38 -9.86
N GLU A 111 7.13 -5.10 -10.47
CA GLU A 111 7.04 -5.48 -11.88
C GLU A 111 6.01 -6.58 -12.12
N LYS A 112 6.00 -7.63 -11.30
CA LYS A 112 5.10 -8.77 -11.50
C LYS A 112 3.65 -8.43 -11.16
N LEU A 113 3.40 -7.81 -10.01
CA LEU A 113 2.04 -7.43 -9.64
C LEU A 113 1.60 -6.15 -10.32
N GLY A 114 2.46 -5.13 -10.41
CA GLY A 114 2.10 -3.85 -11.03
C GLY A 114 1.54 -4.03 -12.43
N ALA A 115 2.22 -4.77 -13.29
CA ALA A 115 1.75 -5.03 -14.65
C ALA A 115 0.40 -5.77 -14.70
N LEU A 116 0.19 -6.75 -13.80
CA LEU A 116 -1.09 -7.45 -13.71
C LEU A 116 -2.22 -6.50 -13.24
N LEU A 117 -1.95 -5.68 -12.23
CA LEU A 117 -2.93 -4.74 -11.69
C LEU A 117 -3.29 -3.65 -12.71
N GLU A 118 -2.32 -3.17 -13.49
CA GLU A 118 -2.52 -2.23 -14.58
C GLU A 118 -3.38 -2.80 -15.69
N LYS A 119 -3.16 -4.07 -16.08
CA LYS A 119 -3.97 -4.78 -17.07
C LYS A 119 -5.46 -4.78 -16.73
N TYR A 120 -5.80 -4.76 -15.44
CA TYR A 120 -7.18 -4.73 -14.94
C TYR A 120 -7.63 -3.34 -14.45
N ASN A 121 -6.92 -2.27 -14.81
CA ASN A 121 -7.24 -0.88 -14.44
C ASN A 121 -7.47 -0.68 -12.94
N ILE A 122 -6.71 -1.37 -12.09
CA ILE A 122 -6.71 -1.14 -10.66
C ILE A 122 -6.17 0.27 -10.39
N ARG A 123 -6.87 1.04 -9.55
CA ARG A 123 -6.56 2.46 -9.33
C ARG A 123 -5.83 2.72 -8.01
N VAL A 124 -6.04 1.86 -7.01
CA VAL A 124 -5.50 2.03 -5.67
C VAL A 124 -5.14 0.69 -5.06
N VAL A 125 -4.02 0.64 -4.36
CA VAL A 125 -3.50 -0.55 -3.69
C VAL A 125 -3.04 -0.19 -2.29
N LEU A 126 -3.36 -1.05 -1.32
CA LEU A 126 -2.97 -0.85 0.08
C LEU A 126 -1.83 -1.79 0.46
N ASN A 127 -0.81 -1.29 1.16
CA ASN A 127 0.30 -2.12 1.64
C ASN A 127 0.94 -1.59 2.93
N GLY A 128 2.07 -2.18 3.35
CA GLY A 128 2.77 -1.83 4.59
C GLY A 128 4.24 -2.23 4.61
N HIS A 129 4.61 -3.17 5.48
CA HIS A 129 5.95 -3.70 5.70
C HIS A 129 6.97 -2.73 6.33
N ASP A 130 7.31 -1.63 5.65
CA ASP A 130 8.25 -0.64 6.16
C ASP A 130 7.60 0.31 7.18
N GLN A 131 8.32 0.74 8.21
CA GLN A 131 7.72 1.39 9.37
C GLN A 131 7.59 2.92 9.25
N ASN A 132 7.00 3.38 8.15
CA ASN A 132 6.56 4.76 7.90
C ASN A 132 5.38 4.76 6.91
N TYR A 133 4.73 5.91 6.76
CA TYR A 133 3.68 6.14 5.77
C TYR A 133 4.26 6.67 4.46
N GLU A 134 3.82 6.12 3.34
CA GLU A 134 4.07 6.68 2.01
C GLU A 134 2.85 6.50 1.11
N ARG A 135 2.57 7.53 0.30
CA ARG A 135 1.62 7.45 -0.80
C ARG A 135 2.27 7.92 -2.08
N THR A 136 2.08 7.16 -3.16
CA THR A 136 2.55 7.55 -4.48
C THR A 136 1.58 8.52 -5.16
N LEU A 137 2.09 9.31 -6.09
CA LEU A 137 1.30 9.83 -7.21
C LEU A 137 0.76 8.65 -8.04
N PRO A 138 -0.22 8.87 -8.95
CA PRO A 138 -0.63 7.84 -9.89
C PRO A 138 0.54 7.43 -10.78
N VAL A 139 1.00 6.19 -10.62
CA VAL A 139 2.17 5.65 -11.32
C VAL A 139 1.81 4.50 -12.24
N GLN A 140 2.60 4.33 -13.29
CA GLN A 140 2.67 3.13 -14.10
C GLN A 140 4.05 2.52 -13.97
N VAL A 141 4.10 1.21 -13.76
CA VAL A 141 5.31 0.41 -13.72
C VAL A 141 5.82 0.21 -15.13
N VAL A 142 7.11 0.49 -15.33
CA VAL A 142 7.80 0.12 -16.57
C VAL A 142 8.45 -1.22 -16.31
N GLN A 143 7.96 -2.27 -16.99
CA GLN A 143 8.60 -3.57 -16.94
C GLN A 143 9.98 -3.45 -17.58
N THR A 144 11.02 -3.82 -16.83
CA THR A 144 12.34 -3.99 -17.41
C THR A 144 12.50 -5.44 -17.86
N ASP A 145 13.27 -5.68 -18.92
CA ASP A 145 13.65 -7.06 -19.32
C ASP A 145 14.63 -7.71 -18.31
N ALA A 146 14.86 -7.09 -17.15
CA ALA A 146 15.75 -7.58 -16.12
C ALA A 146 15.13 -8.80 -15.44
N TYR A 147 15.35 -9.97 -16.04
CA TYR A 147 15.00 -11.27 -15.47
C TYR A 147 15.89 -11.67 -14.26
N GLU A 148 16.76 -10.77 -13.79
CA GLU A 148 17.60 -11.00 -12.62
C GLU A 148 17.10 -10.19 -11.44
N TRP A 149 17.08 -10.84 -10.28
CA TRP A 149 16.77 -10.25 -8.96
C TRP A 149 17.88 -9.29 -8.56
N ASP A 150 18.03 -8.21 -9.31
CA ASP A 150 18.91 -7.11 -8.96
C ASP A 150 18.24 -6.32 -7.83
N PHE A 151 18.71 -6.56 -6.61
CA PHE A 151 18.26 -5.83 -5.42
C PHE A 151 18.72 -4.36 -5.42
N ASP A 152 19.68 -3.99 -6.28
CA ASP A 152 20.13 -2.62 -6.50
C ASP A 152 19.36 -1.92 -7.63
N ALA A 153 18.60 -2.67 -8.44
CA ALA A 153 17.73 -2.07 -9.44
C ALA A 153 16.71 -1.18 -8.74
N LYS A 154 16.57 0.05 -9.24
CA LYS A 154 15.56 0.98 -8.71
C LYS A 154 14.16 0.66 -9.24
N GLY A 155 14.07 -0.15 -10.31
CA GLY A 155 12.89 -0.34 -11.17
C GLY A 155 12.47 0.96 -11.84
N ASP A 156 11.85 0.90 -13.02
CA ASP A 156 11.38 2.10 -13.70
C ASP A 156 9.89 2.33 -13.49
N TRP A 157 9.49 3.60 -13.51
CA TRP A 157 8.10 4.03 -13.38
C TRP A 157 7.86 5.32 -14.17
N ASN A 158 6.61 5.50 -14.59
CA ASN A 158 6.09 6.75 -15.10
C ASN A 158 5.13 7.34 -14.07
N VAL A 159 5.30 8.62 -13.73
CA VAL A 159 4.26 9.38 -13.02
C VAL A 159 3.27 9.88 -14.08
N LEU A 160 2.02 9.45 -13.98
CA LEU A 160 0.98 9.74 -14.98
C LEU A 160 0.10 10.94 -14.63
N SER A 161 0.21 11.44 -13.40
CA SER A 161 -0.47 12.64 -12.92
C SER A 161 0.31 13.25 -11.75
N ASP A 162 0.30 14.57 -11.64
CA ASP A 162 0.83 15.34 -10.50
C ASP A 162 -0.26 15.75 -9.49
N GLU A 163 -1.51 15.29 -9.68
CA GLU A 163 -2.60 15.51 -8.75
C GLU A 163 -2.33 14.81 -7.41
N LEU A 164 -2.64 15.50 -6.31
CA LEU A 164 -2.25 15.06 -4.97
C LEU A 164 -3.41 14.49 -4.16
N ASP A 165 -4.64 14.98 -4.35
CA ASP A 165 -5.74 14.73 -3.44
C ASP A 165 -7.07 14.39 -4.12
N CYS A 166 -7.21 14.60 -5.43
CA CYS A 166 -8.42 14.24 -6.18
C CYS A 166 -8.08 13.50 -7.47
N TYR A 167 -8.58 12.28 -7.55
CA TYR A 167 -8.46 11.41 -8.71
C TYR A 167 -9.84 11.01 -9.22
N ASP A 168 -10.01 10.91 -10.53
CA ASP A 168 -11.29 10.63 -11.18
C ASP A 168 -11.21 9.44 -12.16
N SER A 169 -12.25 9.27 -12.98
CA SER A 169 -12.34 8.26 -14.04
C SER A 169 -11.21 8.36 -15.07
N ASP A 170 -10.72 9.56 -15.32
CA ASP A 170 -9.71 9.84 -16.34
C ASP A 170 -8.29 9.68 -15.82
N THR A 171 -8.10 9.81 -14.50
CA THR A 171 -6.82 9.57 -13.85
C THR A 171 -6.27 8.18 -14.18
N LYS A 172 -5.08 8.14 -14.80
CA LYS A 172 -4.37 6.90 -15.15
C LYS A 172 -3.31 6.57 -14.10
N GLY A 173 -2.93 5.30 -14.05
CA GLY A 173 -1.95 4.79 -13.10
C GLY A 173 -2.57 4.37 -11.77
N ILE A 174 -1.73 3.76 -10.96
CA ILE A 174 -2.08 3.19 -9.66
C ILE A 174 -1.51 4.09 -8.56
N VAL A 175 -2.32 4.40 -7.56
CA VAL A 175 -1.85 4.98 -6.29
C VAL A 175 -1.58 3.87 -5.30
N TYR A 176 -0.32 3.74 -4.86
CA TYR A 176 0.07 2.80 -3.81
C TYR A 176 0.08 3.54 -2.47
N VAL A 177 -0.60 2.98 -1.48
CA VAL A 177 -0.75 3.55 -0.14
C VAL A 177 -0.12 2.62 0.88
N LYS A 178 1.12 2.92 1.28
CA LYS A 178 1.83 2.24 2.36
C LYS A 178 1.40 2.81 3.69
N THR A 179 0.60 2.05 4.43
CA THR A 179 0.08 2.45 5.74
C THR A 179 0.73 1.63 6.84
N SER A 180 1.81 2.17 7.39
CA SER A 180 2.53 1.55 8.49
C SER A 180 3.31 2.58 9.30
N PRO A 181 3.74 2.22 10.52
CA PRO A 181 3.36 1.03 11.26
C PRO A 181 2.10 1.27 12.10
N GLY A 182 1.21 0.28 12.23
CA GLY A 182 -0.02 0.38 13.04
C GLY A 182 0.18 0.20 14.57
N GLY A 183 1.37 0.47 15.10
CA GLY A 183 1.72 0.25 16.52
C GLY A 183 3.07 -0.41 16.77
N LYS A 184 3.78 -0.83 15.72
CA LYS A 184 5.11 -1.46 15.82
C LYS A 184 6.22 -0.43 15.61
N LEU A 185 7.21 -0.39 16.49
CA LEU A 185 8.51 0.25 16.24
C LEU A 185 9.54 -0.81 15.83
N SER A 186 10.68 -0.42 15.26
CA SER A 186 11.71 -1.38 14.85
C SER A 186 12.14 -2.24 16.05
N ASN A 187 12.24 -3.55 15.85
CA ASN A 187 12.66 -4.47 16.91
C ASN A 187 14.13 -4.27 17.31
N ILE A 188 14.93 -3.62 16.46
CA ILE A 188 16.35 -3.33 16.68
C ILE A 188 16.50 -1.93 17.27
N GLY A 189 16.00 -0.92 16.55
CA GLY A 189 16.21 0.50 16.89
C GLY A 189 15.15 1.13 17.79
N LYS A 190 14.01 0.47 18.00
CA LYS A 190 12.82 1.02 18.69
C LYS A 190 12.40 2.41 18.19
N ALA A 191 12.59 2.63 16.89
CA ALA A 191 12.25 3.85 16.19
C ALA A 191 11.44 3.53 14.93
N PHE A 192 10.82 4.56 14.36
CA PHE A 192 10.25 4.50 13.02
C PHE A 192 11.35 4.32 11.96
N SER A 193 10.96 3.82 10.79
CA SER A 193 11.88 3.70 9.65
C SER A 193 12.09 5.08 9.03
N TYR A 194 13.30 5.61 9.11
CA TYR A 194 13.64 6.90 8.49
C TYR A 194 13.77 6.77 6.96
N PHE A 195 13.57 7.88 6.24
CA PHE A 195 13.78 7.92 4.79
C PHE A 195 15.26 7.91 4.43
N THR A 196 15.65 7.10 3.44
CA THR A 196 17.05 6.99 2.99
C THR A 196 17.56 8.22 2.25
N GLU A 197 16.64 8.99 1.64
CA GLU A 197 16.94 10.19 0.88
C GLU A 197 16.21 11.40 1.49
N GLU A 198 16.93 12.52 1.65
CA GLU A 198 16.36 13.77 2.15
C GLU A 198 15.26 14.29 1.22
N GLU A 199 15.50 14.22 -0.09
CA GLU A 199 14.51 14.55 -1.10
C GLU A 199 13.58 13.35 -1.36
N ALA A 200 12.31 13.64 -1.57
CA ALA A 200 11.34 12.58 -1.86
C ALA A 200 11.52 12.10 -3.31
N PRO A 201 11.50 10.78 -3.56
CA PRO A 201 11.44 10.25 -4.91
C PRO A 201 10.33 10.91 -5.73
N SER A 202 10.51 10.98 -7.05
CA SER A 202 9.58 11.71 -7.93
C SER A 202 8.15 11.16 -7.90
N TYR A 203 7.97 9.88 -7.57
CA TYR A 203 6.67 9.24 -7.42
C TYR A 203 5.96 9.56 -6.11
N THR A 204 6.60 10.18 -5.12
CA THR A 204 6.02 10.35 -3.79
C THR A 204 5.07 11.54 -3.75
N ALA A 205 3.81 11.30 -3.41
CA ALA A 205 2.83 12.35 -3.11
C ALA A 205 2.96 12.82 -1.66
N VAL A 206 2.96 11.88 -0.70
CA VAL A 206 3.07 12.14 0.74
C VAL A 206 3.96 11.08 1.39
N ARG A 207 4.75 11.46 2.39
CA ARG A 207 5.50 10.53 3.24
C ARG A 207 5.63 11.07 4.68
N GLU A 208 5.56 10.20 5.68
CA GLU A 208 5.63 10.56 7.10
C GLU A 208 6.25 9.42 7.92
N ASP A 209 7.25 9.71 8.76
CA ASP A 209 8.02 8.73 9.54
C ASP A 209 8.01 9.00 11.06
N GLY A 210 7.03 9.76 11.58
CA GLY A 210 6.94 10.20 12.96
C GLY A 210 5.78 9.60 13.76
N HIS A 211 4.84 8.90 13.11
CA HIS A 211 3.65 8.37 13.78
C HIS A 211 3.40 6.88 13.48
N HIS A 212 2.58 6.26 14.33
CA HIS A 212 1.85 5.08 13.90
C HIS A 212 0.72 5.50 12.96
N HIS A 213 0.38 4.69 11.97
CA HIS A 213 -0.59 5.07 10.95
C HIS A 213 -1.81 4.15 10.90
N ILE A 214 -2.99 4.75 10.79
CA ILE A 214 -4.25 4.06 10.52
C ILE A 214 -4.92 4.74 9.32
N LEU A 215 -5.21 3.96 8.29
CA LEU A 215 -5.92 4.42 7.12
C LEU A 215 -7.42 4.12 7.26
N LYS A 216 -8.24 5.16 7.18
CA LYS A 216 -9.70 5.04 7.09
C LYS A 216 -10.13 5.24 5.64
N VAL A 217 -10.80 4.25 5.07
CA VAL A 217 -11.44 4.35 3.75
C VAL A 217 -12.93 4.57 3.96
N LYS A 218 -13.46 5.69 3.47
CA LYS A 218 -14.89 6.01 3.43
C LYS A 218 -15.39 5.75 2.02
N VAL A 219 -16.57 5.17 1.91
CA VAL A 219 -17.25 4.90 0.64
C VAL A 219 -18.53 5.73 0.63
N SER A 220 -18.80 6.45 -0.45
CA SER A 220 -20.06 7.19 -0.61
C SER A 220 -21.27 6.25 -0.72
N ASP A 221 -22.46 6.77 -0.41
CA ASP A 221 -23.70 5.98 -0.44
C ASP A 221 -24.01 5.41 -1.84
N ASP A 222 -23.62 6.12 -2.90
CA ASP A 222 -23.76 5.70 -4.29
C ASP A 222 -22.57 4.85 -4.79
N TYR A 223 -21.56 4.63 -3.94
CA TYR A 223 -20.32 3.93 -4.22
C TYR A 223 -19.47 4.54 -5.35
N ASN A 224 -19.73 5.79 -5.76
CA ASN A 224 -18.94 6.47 -6.79
C ASN A 224 -17.66 7.11 -6.24
N ASP A 225 -17.58 7.35 -4.93
CA ASP A 225 -16.43 8.00 -4.31
C ASP A 225 -15.82 7.14 -3.20
N LEU A 226 -14.50 7.11 -3.19
CA LEU A 226 -13.69 6.66 -2.05
C LEU A 226 -12.95 7.88 -1.48
N THR A 227 -12.98 8.05 -0.16
CA THR A 227 -12.11 9.00 0.54
C THR A 227 -11.20 8.24 1.49
N PHE A 228 -9.91 8.49 1.37
CA PHE A 228 -8.86 7.88 2.16
C PHE A 228 -8.34 8.93 3.14
N GLN A 229 -8.30 8.60 4.43
CA GLN A 229 -7.78 9.46 5.48
C GLN A 229 -6.73 8.70 6.27
N CYS A 230 -5.47 9.12 6.18
CA CYS A 230 -4.39 8.58 7.00
C CYS A 230 -4.29 9.37 8.30
N TRP A 231 -4.46 8.68 9.42
CA TRP A 231 -4.35 9.26 10.76
C TRP A 231 -3.04 8.82 11.42
N GLY A 232 -2.27 9.80 11.85
CA GLY A 232 -1.05 9.64 12.63
C GLY A 232 -1.40 9.56 14.11
N ILE A 233 -1.14 8.41 14.71
CA ILE A 233 -1.28 8.13 16.12
C ILE A 233 0.09 8.29 16.77
N PRO A 234 0.27 9.25 17.69
CA PRO A 234 1.56 9.47 18.34
C PRO A 234 1.90 8.33 19.30
N SER A 235 3.20 8.08 19.48
CA SER A 235 3.70 7.11 20.48
C SER A 235 3.45 7.57 21.91
N ASP A 236 3.38 8.89 22.13
CA ASP A 236 3.03 9.50 23.41
C ASP A 236 1.52 9.82 23.41
N ALA A 237 0.78 9.19 24.30
CA ALA A 237 -0.67 9.37 24.45
C ALA A 237 -1.08 10.78 24.90
N SER A 238 -0.14 11.63 25.34
CA SER A 238 -0.38 13.04 25.63
C SER A 238 -0.45 13.92 24.38
N GLN A 239 0.06 13.43 23.26
CA GLN A 239 0.03 14.13 21.97
C GLN A 239 -1.29 13.84 21.23
N GLU A 240 -1.72 14.78 20.41
CA GLU A 240 -2.95 14.64 19.63
C GLU A 240 -2.76 13.76 18.39
N VAL A 241 -3.80 13.00 18.06
CA VAL A 241 -3.92 12.29 16.78
C VAL A 241 -4.03 13.32 15.65
N LYS A 242 -3.22 13.16 14.59
CA LYS A 242 -3.15 14.09 13.45
C LYS A 242 -3.71 13.45 12.19
N LEU A 243 -4.43 14.23 11.37
CA LEU A 243 -4.69 13.84 9.98
C LEU A 243 -3.42 14.11 9.18
N ILE A 244 -2.76 13.04 8.71
CA ILE A 244 -1.49 13.12 7.99
C ILE A 244 -1.73 13.32 6.49
N ASP A 245 -2.76 12.67 5.97
CA ASP A 245 -3.08 12.69 4.54
C ASP A 245 -4.57 12.48 4.30
N GLU A 246 -5.09 13.11 3.27
CA GLU A 246 -6.44 12.90 2.76
C GLU A 246 -6.44 12.99 1.23
N PHE A 247 -7.04 12.00 0.59
CA PHE A 247 -7.27 12.03 -0.85
C PHE A 247 -8.54 11.27 -1.23
N ARG A 248 -9.02 11.53 -2.44
CA ARG A 248 -10.28 11.04 -2.99
C ARG A 248 -10.06 10.37 -4.34
N TYR A 249 -10.82 9.32 -4.57
CA TYR A 249 -11.05 8.75 -5.90
C TYR A 249 -12.54 8.82 -6.24
N SER A 250 -12.86 9.29 -7.44
CA SER A 250 -14.21 9.34 -8.00
C SER A 250 -14.29 8.49 -9.27
N LEU A 251 -15.43 7.83 -9.49
CA LEU A 251 -15.74 7.18 -10.77
C LEU A 251 -16.37 8.13 -11.79
N GLY A 252 -16.67 9.38 -11.41
CA GLY A 252 -17.10 10.43 -12.32
C GLY A 252 -16.06 11.54 -12.46
N ASP A 253 -16.24 12.40 -13.46
CA ASP A 253 -15.32 13.50 -13.78
C ASP A 253 -15.54 14.71 -12.86
N THR A 254 -15.23 14.54 -11.57
CA THR A 254 -15.57 15.51 -10.52
C THR A 254 -14.38 16.33 -10.02
N CYS A 255 -13.14 15.97 -10.39
CA CYS A 255 -11.95 16.64 -9.87
C CYS A 255 -11.65 17.97 -10.59
N SER A 256 -11.87 18.04 -11.90
CA SER A 256 -11.67 19.24 -12.71
C SER A 256 -12.68 20.37 -12.44
N ALA A 257 -13.85 20.06 -11.86
CA ALA A 257 -14.89 21.06 -11.53
C ALA A 257 -14.74 21.70 -10.15
N ALA A 258 -13.92 21.14 -9.26
CA ALA A 258 -14.00 21.45 -7.83
C ALA A 258 -13.15 22.64 -7.37
N GLY A 259 -12.30 23.23 -8.22
CA GLY A 259 -11.53 24.42 -7.86
C GLY A 259 -10.73 24.28 -6.56
N HIS A 260 -10.37 23.04 -6.16
CA HIS A 260 -9.59 22.80 -4.96
C HIS A 260 -8.24 23.49 -5.13
N ALA A 261 -8.02 24.51 -4.29
CA ALA A 261 -6.78 25.25 -4.27
C ALA A 261 -5.64 24.26 -4.02
N ARG A 262 -4.71 24.21 -4.97
CA ARG A 262 -3.49 23.40 -5.03
C ARG A 262 -2.53 23.74 -3.89
N HIS A 263 -2.89 23.43 -2.65
CA HIS A 263 -2.13 23.78 -1.46
C HIS A 263 -1.89 22.57 -0.56
N TYR A 264 -1.42 21.47 -1.15
CA TYR A 264 -0.56 20.56 -0.43
C TYR A 264 0.81 20.60 -1.12
N ARG A 265 1.76 21.31 -0.52
CA ARG A 265 3.18 21.11 -0.84
C ARG A 265 3.47 19.63 -0.61
N ARG A 266 4.38 19.03 -1.40
CA ARG A 266 5.12 17.84 -0.93
C ARG A 266 5.49 18.09 0.52
N LEU A 267 4.86 17.35 1.44
CA LEU A 267 5.18 17.49 2.86
C LEU A 267 6.57 16.87 3.03
N GLN A 268 7.60 17.72 2.89
CA GLN A 268 8.89 17.45 3.48
C GLN A 268 8.71 17.65 4.99
N ASN A 269 8.99 16.57 5.72
CA ASN A 269 8.96 16.43 7.17
C ASN A 269 9.04 17.76 7.95
N PRO A 270 7.95 18.24 8.60
CA PRO A 270 7.94 19.55 9.24
C PRO A 270 8.80 19.65 10.53
N ASP A 271 9.34 18.54 11.06
CA ASP A 271 9.91 18.49 12.41
C ASP A 271 11.39 18.09 12.53
N LYS A 272 12.22 18.22 11.48
CA LYS A 272 13.67 17.95 11.58
C LYS A 272 14.52 19.08 12.17
N THR A 273 14.00 19.91 13.08
CA THR A 273 14.84 20.87 13.84
C THR A 273 15.47 20.31 15.10
N GLN A 274 15.25 19.04 15.48
CA GLN A 274 15.96 18.44 16.61
C GLN A 274 16.28 16.96 16.41
N GLN A 275 17.30 16.63 15.63
CA GLN A 275 18.19 15.54 16.03
C GLN A 275 19.63 16.00 15.87
N ALA A 276 20.23 16.18 17.05
CA ALA A 276 21.61 16.54 17.24
C ALA A 276 22.53 15.54 16.54
N VAL A 277 23.56 16.11 15.93
CA VAL A 277 24.83 15.48 15.59
C VAL A 277 25.21 14.49 16.69
N LEU A 278 25.23 13.21 16.35
CA LEU A 278 26.10 12.25 16.99
C LEU A 278 27.06 11.75 15.93
N GLU A 279 28.12 12.52 15.75
CA GLU A 279 29.40 12.05 15.24
C GLU A 279 30.24 11.48 16.41
N PRO A 280 31.25 10.65 16.14
CA PRO A 280 31.88 10.38 14.83
C PRO A 280 31.72 8.94 14.31
#